data_AF-Q29MM5-F1
#
_entry.id   AF-Q29MM5-F1
#
_cell.length_a   1.000
_cell.length_b   1.000
_cell.length_c   1.000
_cell.angle_alpha   90.00
_cell.angle_beta   90.00
_cell.angle_gamma   90.00
#
_symmetry.space_group_name_H-M   'P 1'
#
loop_
_entity.id
_entity.type
_entity.pdbx_description
1 polymer ?
#
loop_
_entity_poly.entity_id
_entity_poly.type
_entity_poly.pdbx_seq_one_letter_code
_entity_poly.pdbx_strand_id
1 'polypeptide(L)'
;MLRTFTLLLICSVAFEAALACNGYKAKLVKMENCAGDDAVMTVGSDFSLKLNKKCELVPSGCIINKPFGTAMAKFKVQKDGIVMKEGKVDLCLAMDQAPSEAKDILKLFGAPASCPVAEEKVCANEHTVDLSKYKAMLGMARGHLIIDSEIKHDTGKSCFHAEIELTKN
;
A
#
# COMPACT_ATOMS: atom_id res chain seq x y z
N MET A 1 11.31 -45.61 -15.28
CA MET A 1 12.14 -44.38 -15.32
C MET A 1 11.36 -43.15 -15.78
N LEU A 2 10.60 -43.20 -16.88
CA LEU A 2 9.83 -42.06 -17.38
C LEU A 2 8.79 -41.51 -16.36
N ARG A 3 8.02 -42.41 -15.71
CA ARG A 3 7.04 -42.04 -14.66
C ARG A 3 7.65 -41.30 -13.46
N THR A 4 8.87 -41.64 -13.07
CA THR A 4 9.57 -41.03 -11.93
C THR A 4 10.06 -39.62 -12.27
N PHE A 5 10.49 -39.41 -13.52
CA PHE A 5 10.89 -38.10 -14.04
C PHE A 5 9.71 -37.13 -14.16
N THR A 6 8.54 -37.61 -14.61
CA THR A 6 7.33 -36.77 -14.71
C THR A 6 6.84 -36.34 -13.33
N LEU A 7 6.91 -37.22 -12.31
CA LEU A 7 6.52 -36.89 -10.94
C LEU A 7 7.45 -35.83 -10.31
N LEU A 8 8.76 -35.92 -10.58
CA LEU A 8 9.75 -34.95 -10.08
C LEU A 8 9.59 -33.56 -10.70
N LEU A 9 9.28 -33.50 -12.00
CA LEU A 9 9.00 -32.26 -12.71
C LEU A 9 7.73 -31.57 -12.17
N ILE A 10 6.64 -32.32 -11.96
CA ILE A 10 5.39 -31.77 -11.41
C ILE A 10 5.58 -31.24 -9.98
N CYS A 11 6.37 -31.94 -9.14
CA CYS A 11 6.70 -31.46 -7.80
C CYS A 11 7.54 -30.17 -7.81
N SER A 12 8.43 -29.99 -8.79
CA SER A 12 9.28 -28.79 -8.86
C SER A 12 8.50 -27.55 -9.33
N VAL A 13 7.55 -27.70 -10.27
CA VAL A 13 6.66 -26.58 -10.66
C VAL A 13 5.69 -26.20 -9.54
N ALA A 14 5.19 -27.18 -8.77
CA ALA A 14 4.32 -26.92 -7.61
C ALA A 14 5.06 -26.17 -6.48
N PHE A 15 6.36 -26.43 -6.30
CA PHE A 15 7.19 -25.71 -5.34
C PHE A 15 7.41 -24.24 -5.73
N GLU A 16 7.58 -23.93 -7.01
CA GLU A 16 7.76 -22.54 -7.46
C GLU A 16 6.50 -21.68 -7.27
N ALA A 17 5.30 -22.25 -7.44
CA ALA A 17 4.05 -21.56 -7.14
C ALA A 17 3.87 -21.29 -5.63
N ALA A 18 4.45 -22.14 -4.77
CA ALA A 18 4.42 -22.01 -3.31
C ALA A 18 5.40 -20.95 -2.75
N LEU A 19 6.30 -20.39 -3.58
CA LEU A 19 7.41 -19.51 -3.16
C LEU A 19 7.07 -18.01 -3.07
N ALA A 20 5.83 -17.60 -3.33
CA ALA A 20 5.32 -16.29 -2.88
C ALA A 20 4.65 -16.42 -1.52
N CYS A 21 4.32 -15.33 -0.83
CA CYS A 21 3.73 -15.38 0.50
C CYS A 21 2.43 -16.21 0.57
N ASN A 22 2.52 -17.53 0.80
CA ASN A 22 1.45 -18.51 0.63
C ASN A 22 0.86 -18.53 -0.80
N GLY A 23 1.70 -18.28 -1.80
CA GLY A 23 1.30 -18.19 -3.20
C GLY A 23 0.60 -16.88 -3.58
N TYR A 24 0.48 -15.90 -2.67
CA TYR A 24 -0.19 -14.64 -2.97
C TYR A 24 0.75 -13.61 -3.62
N LYS A 25 0.19 -12.76 -4.48
CA LYS A 25 0.83 -11.58 -5.08
C LYS A 25 -0.06 -10.36 -4.86
N ALA A 26 0.55 -9.23 -4.49
CA ALA A 26 -0.09 -7.92 -4.48
C ALA A 26 0.50 -7.06 -5.60
N LYS A 27 -0.36 -6.33 -6.31
CA LYS A 27 0.03 -5.40 -7.37
C LYS A 27 -0.76 -4.10 -7.22
N LEU A 28 -0.07 -2.97 -7.29
CA LEU A 28 -0.71 -1.68 -7.54
C LEU A 28 -1.20 -1.63 -9.00
N VAL A 29 -2.50 -1.59 -9.19
CA VAL A 29 -3.15 -1.50 -10.51
C VAL A 29 -3.20 -0.06 -10.98
N LYS A 30 -3.56 0.85 -10.07
CA LYS A 30 -3.71 2.27 -10.36
C LYS A 30 -3.33 3.10 -9.13
N MET A 31 -2.71 4.24 -9.37
CA MET A 31 -2.49 5.30 -8.38
C MET A 31 -2.65 6.64 -9.09
N GLU A 32 -3.54 7.48 -8.59
CA GLU A 32 -3.90 8.74 -9.23
C GLU A 32 -3.98 9.87 -8.21
N ASN A 33 -3.44 11.03 -8.59
CA ASN A 33 -3.58 12.29 -7.87
C ASN A 33 -4.83 13.03 -8.40
N CYS A 34 -5.92 13.03 -7.66
CA CYS A 34 -7.21 13.56 -8.12
C CYS A 34 -7.48 15.02 -7.72
N ALA A 35 -6.52 15.70 -7.07
CA ALA A 35 -6.69 17.07 -6.57
C ALA A 35 -6.26 18.16 -7.56
N GLY A 36 -5.69 17.79 -8.71
CA GLY A 36 -5.12 18.71 -9.70
C GLY A 36 -3.70 19.19 -9.35
N ASP A 37 -3.15 20.10 -10.16
CA ASP A 37 -1.74 20.54 -10.07
C ASP A 37 -1.41 21.30 -8.77
N ASP A 38 -2.42 21.88 -8.13
CA ASP A 38 -2.28 22.61 -6.88
C ASP A 38 -2.29 21.69 -5.64
N ALA A 39 -2.32 20.37 -5.83
CA ALA A 39 -2.30 19.41 -4.72
C ALA A 39 -1.14 19.68 -3.75
N VAL A 40 -1.42 19.56 -2.45
CA VAL A 40 -0.41 19.74 -1.39
C VAL A 40 0.49 18.51 -1.28
N MET A 41 -0.09 17.32 -1.37
CA MET A 41 0.60 16.04 -1.42
C MET A 41 0.35 15.39 -2.77
N THR A 42 1.41 14.90 -3.40
CA THR A 42 1.35 14.25 -4.72
C THR A 42 2.18 12.98 -4.71
N VAL A 43 1.63 11.88 -5.21
CA VAL A 43 2.36 10.64 -5.45
C VAL A 43 3.04 10.71 -6.81
N GLY A 44 4.34 10.43 -6.86
CA GLY A 44 5.12 10.37 -8.09
C GLY A 44 4.58 9.32 -9.06
N SER A 45 4.70 9.57 -10.36
CA SER A 45 4.22 8.68 -11.42
C SER A 45 4.91 7.31 -11.45
N ASP A 46 6.07 7.20 -10.80
CA ASP A 46 6.87 5.99 -10.64
C ASP A 46 6.51 5.19 -9.38
N PHE A 47 5.51 5.63 -8.62
CA PHE A 47 5.08 4.93 -7.41
C PHE A 47 4.52 3.55 -7.75
N SER A 48 5.03 2.53 -7.07
CA SER A 48 4.55 1.16 -7.21
C SER A 48 4.60 0.41 -5.90
N LEU A 49 3.78 -0.64 -5.78
CA LEU A 49 3.75 -1.52 -4.62
C LEU A 49 3.73 -2.98 -5.08
N LYS A 50 4.61 -3.80 -4.52
CA LYS A 50 4.71 -5.23 -4.83
C LYS A 50 4.90 -6.06 -3.57
N LEU A 51 4.24 -7.22 -3.52
CA LEU A 51 4.52 -8.25 -2.51
C LEU A 51 5.63 -9.17 -3.02
N ASN A 52 6.76 -9.22 -2.31
CA ASN A 52 7.90 -10.04 -2.71
C ASN A 52 7.80 -11.49 -2.19
N LYS A 53 8.78 -12.33 -2.52
CA LYS A 53 8.85 -13.75 -2.10
C LYS A 53 9.05 -13.92 -0.58
N LYS A 54 9.61 -12.91 0.10
CA LYS A 54 9.79 -12.89 1.57
C LYS A 54 8.53 -12.48 2.32
N CYS A 55 7.41 -12.27 1.62
CA CYS A 55 6.17 -11.71 2.20
C CYS A 55 6.27 -10.24 2.65
N GLU A 56 7.16 -9.50 2.01
CA GLU A 56 7.33 -8.08 2.31
C GLU A 56 6.62 -7.24 1.24
N LEU A 57 5.84 -6.24 1.67
CA LEU A 57 5.38 -5.18 0.80
C LEU A 57 6.53 -4.22 0.53
N VAL A 58 6.91 -4.11 -0.73
CA VAL A 58 8.01 -3.28 -1.20
C VAL A 58 7.43 -2.11 -1.99
N PRO A 59 7.47 -0.89 -1.44
CA PRO A 59 7.10 0.31 -2.18
C PRO A 59 8.28 0.77 -3.05
N SER A 60 7.98 1.48 -4.13
CA SER A 60 8.94 2.25 -4.93
C SER A 60 8.36 3.62 -5.26
N GLY A 61 9.20 4.54 -5.72
CA GLY A 61 8.80 5.91 -6.07
C GLY A 61 8.79 6.85 -4.87
N CYS A 62 8.20 8.03 -5.05
CA CYS A 62 8.26 9.10 -4.07
C CYS A 62 6.92 9.81 -3.88
N ILE A 63 6.77 10.43 -2.72
CA ILE A 63 5.66 11.29 -2.36
C ILE A 63 6.23 12.69 -2.15
N ILE A 64 5.60 13.67 -2.79
CA ILE A 64 6.05 15.05 -2.83
C ILE A 64 5.06 15.88 -2.02
N ASN A 65 5.55 16.56 -0.99
CA ASN A 65 4.77 17.37 -0.07
C ASN A 65 5.17 18.84 -0.25
N LYS A 66 4.17 19.70 -0.47
CA LYS A 66 4.27 21.14 -0.19
C LYS A 66 4.14 21.36 1.33
N PRO A 67 4.53 22.53 1.86
CA PRO A 67 4.40 22.80 3.28
C PRO A 67 2.95 22.75 3.78
N PHE A 68 2.72 22.12 4.93
CA PHE A 68 1.43 22.15 5.63
C PHE A 68 1.60 21.93 7.14
N GLY A 69 0.72 22.52 7.94
CA GLY A 69 0.67 22.33 9.39
C GLY A 69 -0.35 21.28 9.84
N THR A 70 -1.40 21.04 9.05
CA THR A 70 -2.49 20.09 9.39
C THR A 70 -2.86 19.21 8.20
N ALA A 71 -3.37 18.00 8.46
CA ALA A 71 -3.81 17.08 7.42
C ALA A 71 -4.96 16.19 7.91
N MET A 72 -6.19 16.53 7.52
CA MET A 72 -7.39 15.75 7.83
C MET A 72 -7.82 14.94 6.61
N ALA A 73 -7.63 13.62 6.66
CA ALA A 73 -8.00 12.70 5.59
C ALA A 73 -9.38 12.11 5.80
N LYS A 74 -10.24 12.20 4.80
CA LYS A 74 -11.48 11.44 4.66
C LYS A 74 -11.19 10.28 3.71
N PHE A 75 -11.36 9.05 4.19
CA PHE A 75 -11.00 7.86 3.42
C PHE A 75 -12.20 6.92 3.23
N LYS A 76 -12.15 6.16 2.15
CA LYS A 76 -13.07 5.06 1.85
C LYS A 76 -12.27 3.89 1.29
N VAL A 77 -12.42 2.72 1.90
CA VAL A 77 -11.82 1.47 1.48
C VAL A 77 -12.92 0.54 1.01
N GLN A 78 -12.81 0.09 -0.23
CA GLN A 78 -13.73 -0.83 -0.86
C GLN A 78 -12.97 -2.11 -1.24
N LYS A 79 -13.67 -3.24 -1.19
CA LYS A 79 -13.17 -4.53 -1.64
C LYS A 79 -14.24 -5.18 -2.50
N ASP A 80 -13.89 -5.52 -3.74
CA ASP A 80 -14.79 -6.17 -4.70
C ASP A 80 -16.13 -5.41 -4.84
N GLY A 81 -16.08 -4.07 -4.81
CA GLY A 81 -17.25 -3.18 -4.86
C GLY A 81 -18.00 -2.98 -3.53
N ILE A 82 -17.62 -3.69 -2.46
CA ILE A 82 -18.23 -3.58 -1.13
C ILE A 82 -17.42 -2.61 -0.27
N VAL A 83 -18.10 -1.65 0.36
CA VAL A 83 -17.43 -0.73 1.30
C VAL A 83 -17.05 -1.49 2.57
N MET A 84 -15.75 -1.63 2.80
CA MET A 84 -15.21 -2.32 3.98
C MET A 84 -15.06 -1.38 5.16
N LYS A 85 -14.65 -0.14 4.90
CA LYS A 85 -14.43 0.89 5.91
C LYS A 85 -14.46 2.28 5.30
N GLU A 86 -15.00 3.25 6.02
CA GLU A 86 -14.87 4.67 5.70
C GLU A 86 -14.75 5.47 6.98
N GLY A 87 -14.19 6.68 6.89
CA GLY A 87 -14.03 7.53 8.06
C GLY A 87 -13.20 8.77 7.82
N LYS A 88 -12.85 9.42 8.93
CA LYS A 88 -11.92 10.55 8.96
C LYS A 88 -10.77 10.25 9.90
N VAL A 89 -9.57 10.66 9.52
CA VAL A 89 -8.37 10.49 10.32
C VAL A 89 -7.52 11.75 10.22
N ASP A 90 -7.03 12.22 11.37
CA ASP A 90 -6.01 13.26 11.41
C ASP A 90 -4.66 12.59 11.17
N LEU A 91 -4.05 12.83 10.01
CA LEU A 91 -2.78 12.21 9.64
C LEU A 91 -1.62 12.70 10.49
N CYS A 92 -1.70 13.91 11.05
CA CYS A 92 -0.68 14.46 11.94
C CYS A 92 -0.72 13.77 13.31
N LEU A 93 -1.90 13.36 13.78
CA LEU A 93 -2.07 12.64 15.05
C LEU A 93 -2.00 11.11 14.90
N ALA A 94 -2.30 10.59 13.70
CA ALA A 94 -2.35 9.16 13.44
C ALA A 94 -1.01 8.49 13.68
N MET A 95 0.11 9.13 13.32
CA MET A 95 1.44 8.55 13.51
C MET A 95 1.84 8.42 14.98
N ASP A 96 1.32 9.26 15.87
CA ASP A 96 1.59 9.15 17.30
C ASP A 96 0.73 8.05 17.94
N GLN A 97 -0.55 8.00 17.56
CA GLN A 97 -1.55 7.15 18.19
C GLN A 97 -1.67 5.74 17.59
N ALA A 98 -1.17 5.53 16.37
CA ALA A 98 -1.26 4.23 15.71
C ALA A 98 -0.37 3.18 16.40
N PRO A 99 -0.78 1.90 16.45
CA PRO A 99 0.15 0.82 16.78
C PRO A 99 1.28 0.77 15.75
N SER A 100 2.46 0.27 16.14
CA SER A 100 3.68 0.23 15.30
C SER A 100 3.42 -0.30 13.88
N GLU A 101 2.62 -1.34 13.78
CA GLU A 101 2.28 -2.02 12.53
C GLU A 101 1.45 -1.13 11.59
N ALA A 102 0.54 -0.34 12.16
CA ALA A 102 -0.23 0.64 11.41
C ALA A 102 0.65 1.85 11.04
N LYS A 103 1.62 2.25 11.88
CA LYS A 103 2.60 3.29 11.54
C LYS A 103 3.41 2.92 10.31
N ASP A 104 3.83 1.66 10.18
CA ASP A 104 4.63 1.20 9.03
C ASP A 104 3.83 1.22 7.73
N ILE A 105 2.55 0.81 7.79
CA ILE A 105 1.64 0.91 6.63
C ILE A 105 1.36 2.38 6.29
N LEU A 106 1.09 3.22 7.29
CA LEU A 106 0.84 4.65 7.09
C LEU A 106 2.05 5.34 6.42
N LYS A 107 3.27 5.06 6.88
CA LYS A 107 4.51 5.55 6.26
C LYS A 107 4.67 5.07 4.82
N LEU A 108 4.37 3.79 4.55
CA LEU A 108 4.46 3.21 3.22
C LEU A 108 3.54 3.94 2.21
N PHE A 109 2.41 4.46 2.67
CA PHE A 109 1.49 5.27 1.88
C PHE A 109 1.67 6.79 2.05
N GLY A 110 2.77 7.24 2.68
CA GLY A 110 3.15 8.65 2.74
C GLY A 110 2.57 9.48 3.87
N ALA A 111 2.02 8.86 4.92
CA ALA A 111 1.66 9.62 6.11
C ALA A 111 2.91 10.29 6.69
N PRO A 112 2.85 11.60 6.98
CA PRO A 112 3.98 12.33 7.54
C PRO A 112 4.29 11.84 8.95
N ALA A 113 5.57 11.72 9.31
CA ALA A 113 5.99 11.24 10.63
C ALA A 113 5.56 12.18 11.77
N SER A 114 5.52 13.49 11.50
CA SER A 114 5.04 14.53 12.40
C SER A 114 4.64 15.75 11.58
N CYS A 115 3.87 16.65 12.21
CA CYS A 115 3.54 17.96 11.66
C CYS A 115 4.13 19.06 12.56
N PRO A 116 4.44 20.27 12.03
CA PRO A 116 4.27 20.70 10.64
C PRO A 116 5.27 20.04 9.67
N VAL A 117 4.84 19.85 8.43
CA VAL A 117 5.62 19.24 7.35
C VAL A 117 6.20 20.35 6.47
N ALA A 118 7.51 20.31 6.26
CA ALA A 118 8.19 21.21 5.33
C ALA A 118 8.02 20.73 3.88
N GLU A 119 8.42 21.56 2.92
CA GLU A 119 8.49 21.09 1.54
C GLU A 119 9.51 19.96 1.44
N GLU A 120 9.06 18.78 1.03
CA GLU A 120 9.93 17.60 0.96
C GLU A 120 9.48 16.61 -0.11
N LYS A 121 10.44 15.81 -0.56
CA LYS A 121 10.21 14.64 -1.41
C LYS A 121 10.64 13.40 -0.63
N VAL A 122 9.66 12.66 -0.12
CA VAL A 122 9.88 11.41 0.63
C VAL A 122 9.84 10.24 -0.34
N CYS A 123 10.99 9.64 -0.61
CA CYS A 123 11.06 8.44 -1.44
C CYS A 123 10.98 7.17 -0.58
N ALA A 124 10.53 6.08 -1.20
CA ALA A 124 10.60 4.77 -0.58
C ALA A 124 12.07 4.39 -0.29
N ASN A 125 12.50 4.52 0.97
CA ASN A 125 13.89 4.27 1.40
C ASN A 125 14.18 2.76 1.62
N GLU A 126 13.76 1.89 0.71
CA GLU A 126 13.77 0.42 0.88
C GLU A 126 12.99 -0.09 2.12
N HIS A 127 12.21 0.78 2.78
CA HIS A 127 11.39 0.38 3.92
C HIS A 127 10.27 -0.52 3.46
N THR A 128 10.41 -1.80 3.77
CA THR A 128 9.43 -2.82 3.49
C THR A 128 8.55 -3.13 4.70
N VAL A 129 7.30 -3.50 4.48
CA VAL A 129 6.41 -3.97 5.54
C VAL A 129 6.33 -5.48 5.50
N ASP A 130 6.78 -6.17 6.56
CA ASP A 130 6.70 -7.62 6.67
C ASP A 130 5.26 -8.07 7.02
N LEU A 131 4.66 -8.82 6.10
CA LEU A 131 3.32 -9.41 6.26
C LEU A 131 3.36 -10.88 6.68
N SER A 132 4.52 -11.44 7.04
CA SER A 132 4.68 -12.86 7.37
C SER A 132 3.73 -13.32 8.49
N LYS A 133 3.49 -12.48 9.50
CA LYS A 133 2.50 -12.76 10.57
C LYS A 133 1.04 -12.86 10.06
N TYR A 134 0.72 -12.20 8.95
CA TYR A 134 -0.61 -12.20 8.34
C TYR A 134 -0.72 -13.18 7.16
N LYS A 135 0.32 -13.96 6.88
CA LYS A 135 0.41 -14.90 5.76
C LYS A 135 -0.78 -15.89 5.72
N ALA A 136 -1.27 -16.34 6.87
CA ALA A 136 -2.44 -17.21 6.97
C ALA A 136 -3.77 -16.48 6.67
N MET A 137 -3.80 -15.16 6.84
CA MET A 137 -4.97 -14.30 6.65
C MET A 137 -5.05 -13.67 5.26
N LEU A 138 -4.00 -13.77 4.42
CA LEU A 138 -3.98 -13.20 3.08
C LEU A 138 -5.11 -13.68 2.17
N GLY A 139 -5.64 -14.89 2.42
CA GLY A 139 -6.84 -15.37 1.72
C GLY A 139 -8.07 -14.50 1.94
N MET A 140 -8.22 -13.89 3.12
CA MET A 140 -9.32 -12.96 3.40
C MET A 140 -9.12 -11.61 2.71
N ALA A 141 -7.88 -11.22 2.39
CA ALA A 141 -7.56 -9.99 1.69
C ALA A 141 -7.60 -10.14 0.16
N ARG A 142 -7.76 -11.36 -0.38
CA ARG A 142 -7.83 -11.63 -1.82
C ARG A 142 -8.99 -10.86 -2.44
N GLY A 143 -8.73 -10.16 -3.55
CA GLY A 143 -9.73 -9.39 -4.29
C GLY A 143 -9.14 -8.09 -4.85
N HIS A 144 -10.02 -7.26 -5.39
CA HIS A 144 -9.72 -5.91 -5.86
C HIS A 144 -10.05 -4.90 -4.76
N LEU A 145 -9.04 -4.20 -4.28
CA LEU A 145 -9.13 -3.18 -3.24
C LEU A 145 -9.07 -1.80 -3.89
N ILE A 146 -10.02 -0.93 -3.54
CA ILE A 146 -10.04 0.48 -3.95
C ILE A 146 -9.93 1.33 -2.68
N ILE A 147 -9.00 2.27 -2.68
CA ILE A 147 -8.79 3.20 -1.58
C ILE A 147 -8.90 4.61 -2.15
N ASP A 148 -9.95 5.32 -1.73
CA ASP A 148 -10.16 6.73 -2.02
C ASP A 148 -9.79 7.54 -0.77
N SER A 149 -9.02 8.61 -0.94
CA SER A 149 -8.62 9.50 0.15
C SER A 149 -8.65 10.95 -0.29
N GLU A 150 -9.45 11.77 0.39
CA GLU A 150 -9.45 13.23 0.25
C GLU A 150 -8.81 13.83 1.50
N ILE A 151 -7.77 14.64 1.33
CA ILE A 151 -7.02 15.22 2.44
C ILE A 151 -7.20 16.73 2.40
N LYS A 152 -7.70 17.29 3.49
CA LYS A 152 -7.75 18.73 3.71
C LYS A 152 -6.54 19.17 4.51
N HIS A 153 -5.79 20.10 3.96
CA HIS A 153 -4.69 20.77 4.62
C HIS A 153 -5.10 22.20 5.00
N ASP A 154 -4.31 22.85 5.85
CA ASP A 154 -4.39 24.29 6.12
C ASP A 154 -3.93 25.13 4.91
N THR A 155 -3.08 24.56 4.06
CA THR A 155 -2.51 25.21 2.86
C THR A 155 -3.16 24.80 1.55
N GLY A 156 -4.15 23.89 1.57
CA GLY A 156 -4.80 23.41 0.35
C GLY A 156 -5.49 22.06 0.52
N LYS A 157 -5.52 21.26 -0.56
CA LYS A 157 -6.14 19.94 -0.59
C LYS A 157 -5.26 18.94 -1.33
N SER A 158 -5.43 17.67 -1.03
CA SER A 158 -4.84 16.53 -1.74
C SER A 158 -5.90 15.46 -1.94
N CYS A 159 -5.70 14.61 -2.94
CA CYS A 159 -6.65 13.54 -3.24
C CYS A 159 -5.91 12.40 -3.90
N PHE A 160 -6.17 11.18 -3.41
CA PHE A 160 -5.59 9.96 -3.91
C PHE A 160 -6.66 8.93 -4.22
N HIS A 161 -6.48 8.26 -5.35
CA HIS A 161 -7.24 7.08 -5.73
C HIS A 161 -6.25 5.95 -6.03
N ALA A 162 -6.32 4.89 -5.24
CA ALA A 162 -5.44 3.73 -5.37
C ALA A 162 -6.26 2.46 -5.59
N GLU A 163 -5.83 1.65 -6.56
CA GLU A 163 -6.38 0.33 -6.82
C GLU A 163 -5.29 -0.72 -6.62
N ILE A 164 -5.56 -1.70 -5.76
CA ILE A 164 -4.63 -2.77 -5.42
C ILE A 164 -5.31 -4.11 -5.68
N GLU A 165 -4.62 -5.00 -6.38
CA GLU A 165 -5.11 -6.35 -6.62
C GLU A 165 -4.30 -7.35 -5.80
N LEU A 166 -4.99 -8.16 -4.97
CA LEU A 166 -4.40 -9.29 -4.28
C LEU A 166 -4.91 -10.61 -4.89
N THR A 167 -4.01 -11.35 -5.50
CA THR A 167 -4.30 -12.60 -6.21
C THR A 167 -3.53 -13.77 -5.63
N LYS A 168 -4.02 -15.00 -5.87
CA LYS A 168 -3.30 -16.23 -5.56
C LYS A 168 -2.78 -16.81 -6.87
N ASN A 169 -1.49 -17.14 -6.93
CA ASN A 169 -0.87 -17.88 -8.04
C ASN A 169 -1.40 -19.30 -8.14
#